data_AF-E9BJV8-F1
#
_entry.id   AF-E9BJV8-F1
#
_cell.length_a   1.000
_cell.length_b   1.000
_cell.length_c   1.000
_cell.angle_alpha   90.00
_cell.angle_beta   90.00
_cell.angle_gamma   90.00
#
_symmetry.space_group_name_H-M   'P 1'
#
loop_
_entity.id
_entity.type
_entity.pdbx_description
1 polymer ?
#
loop_
_entity_poly.entity_id
_entity_poly.type
_entity_poly.pdbx_seq_one_letter_code
_entity_poly.pdbx_strand_id
1 'polypeptide(L)'
;MSAAPSDVAEQHVDPAPADSVAPLANASQQEESATNNFHSSSAGNGKVLPGIPNAKKRLLRKSRSVATVEAAKKCKEEDKKLADEIAKAREAEARAAKEKAKRIREAEAESRKKRDHKDVRIQKDVEEERKQREELQRQREEEEKQRIEMVRKQREEAQKKREEIQKQREDEIKRRKAEIEAERQKLKELQEEHEREQEEVRQRRVAEEKEAQKRAEKKAEEVEGEFAATRRQRKGELEELQRQREKEEKQRIEMVRKQREEAQRKKEKLKERDSKEAEEIKRQRKEEQAELQKWREKEQEAQRKKIEELRTKGKKDSKKEQILKEKRRTAAAERERLEEQRRKQKEEEEKELEAKRKRVMEQLEKNYDIVDEEEYEREREKARQMREEQEKATAVALGLA
;
A
#
# COMPACT_ATOMS: atom_id res chain seq x y z
N MET A 1 -49.37 16.75 -15.44
CA MET A 1 -49.22 15.32 -15.12
C MET A 1 -48.06 15.19 -14.15
N SER A 2 -48.40 15.00 -12.88
CA SER A 2 -47.47 14.85 -11.77
C SER A 2 -46.89 13.44 -11.79
N ALA A 3 -45.58 13.32 -11.59
CA ALA A 3 -44.96 12.06 -11.16
C ALA A 3 -44.00 12.40 -10.03
N ALA A 4 -44.43 12.03 -8.82
CA ALA A 4 -43.65 12.09 -7.60
C ALA A 4 -42.56 11.00 -7.61
N PRO A 5 -41.47 11.18 -6.84
CA PRO A 5 -40.36 10.23 -6.72
C PRO A 5 -40.69 9.08 -5.76
N SER A 6 -40.36 7.85 -6.14
CA SER A 6 -40.45 6.67 -5.28
C SER A 6 -39.12 6.41 -4.56
N ASP A 7 -39.11 6.81 -3.29
CA ASP A 7 -38.70 6.01 -2.12
C ASP A 7 -37.87 4.74 -2.41
N VAL A 8 -36.57 4.78 -2.05
CA VAL A 8 -35.76 3.57 -1.83
C VAL A 8 -35.13 3.70 -0.46
N ALA A 9 -35.58 2.81 0.41
CA ALA A 9 -35.29 2.70 1.82
C ALA A 9 -33.79 2.71 2.15
N GLU A 10 -33.43 3.56 3.11
CA GLU A 10 -32.24 3.45 3.93
C GLU A 10 -32.29 2.11 4.71
N GLN A 11 -31.41 1.17 4.35
CA GLN A 11 -31.11 0.05 5.23
C GLN A 11 -30.20 0.54 6.36
N HIS A 12 -30.84 0.99 7.44
CA HIS A 12 -30.26 1.02 8.77
C HIS A 12 -29.91 -0.41 9.19
N VAL A 13 -28.61 -0.72 9.26
CA VAL A 13 -28.10 -1.87 10.00
C VAL A 13 -27.52 -1.32 11.29
N ASP A 14 -28.32 -1.34 12.35
CA ASP A 14 -27.79 -1.16 13.70
C ASP A 14 -27.26 -2.50 14.23
N PRO A 15 -26.13 -2.49 14.96
CA PRO A 15 -25.43 -3.67 15.43
C PRO A 15 -26.13 -4.26 16.67
N ALA A 16 -26.38 -5.57 16.66
CA ALA A 16 -26.89 -6.28 17.83
C ALA A 16 -25.82 -6.38 18.95
N PRO A 17 -26.23 -6.31 20.24
CA PRO A 17 -25.33 -6.30 21.38
C PRO A 17 -24.87 -7.69 21.84
N ALA A 18 -23.65 -7.68 22.38
CA ALA A 18 -22.94 -8.66 23.21
C ALA A 18 -23.63 -9.98 23.61
N ASP A 19 -22.98 -11.10 23.25
CA ASP A 19 -22.93 -12.28 24.11
C ASP A 19 -21.48 -12.74 24.31
N SER A 20 -21.07 -12.66 25.57
CA SER A 20 -19.82 -13.14 26.13
C SER A 20 -19.76 -14.68 26.09
N VAL A 21 -18.80 -15.23 25.35
CA VAL A 21 -18.46 -16.66 25.44
C VAL A 21 -16.97 -16.80 25.76
N ALA A 22 -16.70 -17.10 27.04
CA ALA A 22 -15.41 -17.56 27.53
C ALA A 22 -15.05 -18.93 26.90
N PRO A 23 -13.76 -19.27 26.77
CA PRO A 23 -13.35 -20.52 26.12
C PRO A 23 -13.69 -21.71 27.01
N LEU A 24 -14.53 -22.61 26.48
CA LEU A 24 -14.75 -23.94 27.03
C LEU A 24 -13.43 -24.73 26.96
N ALA A 25 -12.84 -24.94 28.12
CA ALA A 25 -11.88 -25.99 28.38
C ALA A 25 -12.54 -27.35 28.12
N ASN A 26 -11.97 -28.14 27.20
CA ASN A 26 -12.26 -29.55 27.11
C ASN A 26 -11.06 -30.34 27.64
N ALA A 27 -11.24 -30.84 28.86
CA ALA A 27 -10.47 -31.93 29.43
C ALA A 27 -11.09 -33.25 28.99
N SER A 28 -10.31 -34.13 28.36
CA SER A 28 -10.44 -35.59 28.50
C SER A 28 -9.36 -36.26 27.66
N GLN A 29 -8.29 -36.69 28.32
CA GLN A 29 -7.74 -38.03 28.21
C GLN A 29 -6.76 -38.20 29.37
N GLN A 30 -7.31 -38.66 30.48
CA GLN A 30 -6.61 -39.16 31.64
C GLN A 30 -6.78 -40.67 31.59
N GLU A 31 -5.79 -41.39 31.08
CA GLU A 31 -5.65 -42.82 31.35
C GLU A 31 -4.45 -43.03 32.26
N GLU A 32 -4.75 -43.82 33.27
CA GLU A 32 -3.94 -44.21 34.40
C GLU A 32 -2.92 -45.27 33.97
N SER A 33 -1.66 -45.14 34.42
CA SER A 33 -0.84 -46.33 34.65
C SER A 33 0.28 -46.05 35.66
N ALA A 34 -0.03 -46.37 36.91
CA ALA A 34 0.81 -47.08 37.87
C ALA A 34 2.29 -46.63 38.05
N THR A 35 2.52 -45.74 39.01
CA THR A 35 3.77 -45.73 39.79
C THR A 35 3.66 -46.75 40.94
N ASN A 36 4.19 -47.94 40.71
CA ASN A 36 4.31 -48.98 41.74
C ASN A 36 5.40 -48.60 42.76
N ASN A 37 5.00 -47.92 43.84
CA ASN A 37 5.78 -47.81 45.08
C ASN A 37 5.30 -48.89 46.06
N PHE A 38 5.82 -50.10 45.97
CA PHE A 38 5.53 -51.16 46.93
C PHE A 38 6.48 -51.05 48.14
N HIS A 39 5.95 -50.57 49.25
CA HIS A 39 6.57 -50.66 50.57
C HIS A 39 6.41 -52.08 51.10
N SER A 40 7.50 -52.84 51.22
CA SER A 40 7.50 -54.13 51.88
C SER A 40 7.69 -53.96 53.40
N SER A 41 6.59 -53.83 54.12
CA SER A 41 6.52 -54.07 55.56
C SER A 41 5.61 -55.28 55.82
N SER A 42 6.19 -56.46 56.06
CA SER A 42 5.44 -57.61 56.59
C SER A 42 6.01 -58.02 57.95
N ALA A 43 5.36 -57.55 59.01
CA ALA A 43 5.37 -58.18 60.32
C ALA A 43 3.97 -58.78 60.54
N GLY A 44 3.88 -60.05 60.94
CA GLY A 44 2.58 -60.62 61.33
C GLY A 44 2.44 -62.14 61.20
N ASN A 45 2.97 -62.86 62.20
CA ASN A 45 2.40 -64.03 62.88
C ASN A 45 1.45 -65.01 62.14
N GLY A 46 1.88 -66.28 62.14
CA GLY A 46 1.16 -67.32 62.90
C GLY A 46 0.26 -68.28 62.13
N LYS A 47 0.73 -69.52 61.95
CA LYS A 47 -0.10 -70.72 62.22
C LYS A 47 0.77 -71.97 62.40
N VAL A 48 0.68 -72.48 63.62
CA VAL A 48 1.20 -73.76 64.10
C VAL A 48 0.22 -74.85 63.67
N LEU A 49 0.73 -75.99 63.20
CA LEU A 49 -0.01 -77.25 63.12
C LEU A 49 0.75 -78.35 63.89
N PRO A 50 0.03 -79.32 64.48
CA PRO A 50 0.49 -80.08 65.63
C PRO A 50 1.24 -81.36 65.25
N GLY A 51 1.96 -81.88 66.25
CA GLY A 51 2.99 -82.90 66.11
C GLY A 51 2.54 -84.31 65.75
N ILE A 52 3.53 -85.06 65.26
CA ILE A 52 3.53 -86.53 65.19
C ILE A 52 4.75 -87.00 66.00
N PRO A 53 4.62 -88.00 66.89
CA PRO A 53 5.64 -88.30 67.90
C PRO A 53 6.73 -89.25 67.39
N ASN A 54 7.95 -88.98 67.88
CA ASN A 54 9.02 -89.92 68.24
C ASN A 54 9.27 -91.14 67.33
N ALA A 55 10.28 -91.03 66.47
CA ALA A 55 11.12 -92.16 66.10
C ALA A 55 12.60 -91.74 66.21
N LYS A 56 13.25 -92.24 67.26
CA LYS A 56 14.71 -92.29 67.40
C LYS A 56 15.31 -92.83 66.10
N LYS A 57 16.30 -92.14 65.52
CA LYS A 57 17.59 -92.72 65.10
C LYS A 57 18.51 -91.70 64.38
N ARG A 58 19.73 -91.62 64.93
CA ARG A 58 21.01 -91.25 64.32
C ARG A 58 21.25 -89.77 63.99
N LEU A 59 21.69 -89.06 65.03
CA LEU A 59 22.61 -87.94 64.91
C LEU A 59 23.92 -88.45 64.30
N LEU A 60 24.07 -88.36 62.97
CA LEU A 60 25.39 -88.52 62.34
C LEU A 60 26.16 -87.23 62.62
N ARG A 61 26.94 -87.18 63.73
CA ARG A 61 28.03 -86.23 63.86
C ARG A 61 29.03 -86.55 62.75
N LYS A 62 28.88 -85.93 61.58
CA LYS A 62 30.00 -85.75 60.66
C LYS A 62 30.95 -84.81 61.36
N SER A 63 32.08 -85.33 61.78
CA SER A 63 33.28 -84.57 62.10
C SER A 63 33.53 -83.60 60.93
N ARG A 64 33.20 -82.33 61.14
CA ARG A 64 33.47 -81.26 60.18
C ARG A 64 34.99 -81.09 60.21
N SER A 65 35.67 -81.71 59.24
CA SER A 65 37.12 -81.56 59.13
C SER A 65 37.45 -80.08 58.96
N VAL A 66 38.58 -79.64 59.53
CA VAL A 66 39.06 -78.25 59.42
C VAL A 66 39.10 -77.80 57.95
N ALA A 67 39.41 -78.72 57.02
CA ALA A 67 39.34 -78.53 55.58
C ALA A 67 37.95 -78.11 55.03
N THR A 68 36.85 -78.66 55.56
CA THR A 68 35.48 -78.27 55.15
C THR A 68 35.03 -76.92 55.71
N VAL A 69 35.63 -76.47 56.82
CA VAL A 69 35.40 -75.14 57.38
C VAL A 69 36.23 -74.09 56.64
N GLU A 70 37.46 -74.41 56.27
CA GLU A 70 38.31 -73.53 55.45
C GLU A 70 37.76 -73.37 54.02
N ALA A 71 37.30 -74.43 53.38
CA ALA A 71 36.62 -74.33 52.08
C ALA A 71 35.37 -73.43 52.16
N ALA A 72 34.56 -73.56 53.21
CA ALA A 72 33.39 -72.71 53.40
C ALA A 72 33.74 -71.24 53.74
N LYS A 73 34.91 -70.97 54.32
CA LYS A 73 35.41 -69.60 54.51
C LYS A 73 35.88 -68.99 53.19
N LYS A 74 36.60 -69.77 52.35
CA LYS A 74 37.05 -69.33 51.02
C LYS A 74 35.86 -69.01 50.10
N CYS A 75 34.83 -69.86 50.03
CA CYS A 75 33.63 -69.55 49.24
C CYS A 75 32.93 -68.27 49.73
N LYS A 76 32.85 -68.04 51.05
CA LYS A 76 32.27 -66.79 51.58
C LYS A 76 33.10 -65.54 51.27
N GLU A 77 34.41 -65.68 51.17
CA GLU A 77 35.30 -64.58 50.76
C GLU A 77 35.19 -64.30 49.26
N GLU A 78 35.04 -65.34 48.44
CA GLU A 78 34.79 -65.24 47.00
C GLU A 78 33.41 -64.61 46.72
N ASP A 79 32.36 -65.04 47.43
CA ASP A 79 31.02 -64.45 47.33
C ASP A 79 31.01 -62.97 47.72
N LYS A 80 31.79 -62.56 48.73
CA LYS A 80 31.96 -61.15 49.11
C LYS A 80 32.68 -60.35 48.03
N LYS A 81 33.73 -60.91 47.41
CA LYS A 81 34.44 -60.26 46.31
C LYS A 81 33.52 -60.07 45.10
N LEU A 82 32.74 -61.08 44.75
CA LEU A 82 31.74 -60.99 43.67
C LEU A 82 30.65 -59.96 43.99
N ALA A 83 30.17 -59.90 45.24
CA ALA A 83 29.20 -58.90 45.66
C ALA A 83 29.76 -57.46 45.57
N ASP A 84 31.02 -57.26 45.98
CA ASP A 84 31.71 -55.97 45.88
C ASP A 84 31.97 -55.56 44.42
N GLU A 85 32.28 -56.52 43.55
CA GLU A 85 32.46 -56.29 42.12
C GLU A 85 31.14 -55.91 41.43
N ILE A 86 30.04 -56.61 41.75
CA ILE A 86 28.69 -56.27 41.27
C ILE A 86 28.26 -54.89 41.79
N ALA A 87 28.57 -54.55 43.04
CA ALA A 87 28.27 -53.23 43.59
C ALA A 87 29.03 -52.12 42.87
N LYS A 88 30.33 -52.32 42.58
CA LYS A 88 31.14 -51.38 41.79
C LYS A 88 30.64 -51.25 40.35
N ALA A 89 30.24 -52.36 39.71
CA ALA A 89 29.67 -52.34 38.37
C ALA A 89 28.35 -51.54 38.33
N ARG A 90 27.46 -51.75 39.30
CA ARG A 90 26.22 -50.97 39.43
C ARG A 90 26.47 -49.49 39.73
N GLU A 91 27.48 -49.17 40.53
CA GLU A 91 27.86 -47.78 40.78
C GLU A 91 28.43 -47.10 39.52
N ALA A 92 29.27 -47.80 38.76
CA ALA A 92 29.79 -47.33 37.48
C ALA A 92 28.66 -47.12 36.45
N GLU A 93 27.70 -48.06 36.37
CA GLU A 93 26.52 -47.94 35.52
C GLU A 93 25.64 -46.76 35.93
N ALA A 94 25.41 -46.56 37.24
CA ALA A 94 24.66 -45.41 37.74
C ALA A 94 25.35 -44.07 37.44
N ARG A 95 26.69 -44.02 37.50
CA ARG A 95 27.48 -42.84 37.10
C ARG A 95 27.37 -42.59 35.60
N ALA A 96 27.49 -43.64 34.77
CA ALA A 96 27.32 -43.53 33.32
C ALA A 96 25.90 -43.10 32.93
N ALA A 97 24.87 -43.58 33.64
CA ALA A 97 23.48 -43.17 33.44
C ALA A 97 23.27 -41.68 33.80
N LYS A 98 23.86 -41.21 34.91
CA LYS A 98 23.82 -39.79 35.29
C LYS A 98 24.52 -38.90 34.26
N GLU A 99 25.65 -39.34 33.73
CA GLU A 99 26.37 -38.60 32.69
C GLU A 99 25.58 -38.53 31.38
N LYS A 100 24.99 -39.65 30.94
CA LYS A 100 24.08 -39.69 29.78
C LYS A 100 22.89 -38.76 29.96
N ALA A 101 22.25 -38.78 31.14
CA ALA A 101 21.13 -37.89 31.45
C ALA A 101 21.54 -36.41 31.43
N LYS A 102 22.75 -36.07 31.90
CA LYS A 102 23.30 -34.71 31.83
C LYS A 102 23.51 -34.26 30.38
N ARG A 103 24.12 -35.10 29.54
CA ARG A 103 24.32 -34.80 28.10
C ARG A 103 23.00 -34.59 27.36
N ILE A 104 21.97 -35.38 27.65
CA ILE A 104 20.63 -35.20 27.07
C ILE A 104 20.04 -33.85 27.47
N ARG A 105 20.12 -33.48 28.75
CA ARG A 105 19.62 -32.16 29.23
C ARG A 105 20.37 -30.99 28.58
N GLU A 106 21.68 -31.10 28.42
CA GLU A 106 22.50 -30.07 27.76
C GLU A 106 22.14 -29.94 26.28
N ALA A 107 21.99 -31.05 25.56
CA ALA A 107 21.57 -31.05 24.15
C ALA A 107 20.15 -30.49 23.95
N GLU A 108 19.23 -30.80 24.87
CA GLU A 108 17.87 -30.25 24.86
C GLU A 108 17.87 -28.74 25.14
N ALA A 109 18.66 -28.28 26.10
CA ALA A 109 18.81 -26.86 26.42
C ALA A 109 19.40 -26.07 25.25
N GLU A 110 20.40 -26.61 24.55
CA GLU A 110 20.95 -25.98 23.34
C GLU A 110 19.92 -25.93 22.20
N SER A 111 19.13 -27.00 22.04
CA SER A 111 18.06 -27.06 21.04
C SER A 111 16.93 -26.08 21.34
N ARG A 112 16.59 -25.87 22.62
CA ARG A 112 15.64 -24.83 23.06
C ARG A 112 16.17 -23.44 22.71
N LYS A 113 17.42 -23.11 23.06
CA LYS A 113 18.04 -21.82 22.70
C LYS A 113 18.03 -21.53 21.20
N LYS A 114 18.28 -22.55 20.36
CA LYS A 114 18.22 -22.42 18.89
C LYS A 114 16.80 -22.14 18.39
N ARG A 115 15.77 -22.75 18.99
CA ARG A 115 14.36 -22.46 18.68
C ARG A 115 13.98 -21.06 19.11
N ASP A 116 14.28 -20.67 20.35
CA ASP A 116 13.96 -19.34 20.87
C ASP A 116 14.62 -18.24 20.03
N HIS A 117 15.89 -18.43 19.63
CA HIS A 117 16.58 -17.48 18.77
C HIS A 117 15.94 -17.37 17.37
N LYS A 118 15.47 -18.49 16.82
CA LYS A 118 14.75 -18.51 15.53
C LYS A 118 13.41 -17.80 15.65
N ASP A 119 12.66 -18.04 16.72
CA ASP A 119 11.35 -17.43 16.95
C ASP A 119 11.48 -15.91 17.16
N VAL A 120 12.49 -15.46 17.91
CA VAL A 120 12.80 -14.02 18.06
C VAL A 120 13.13 -13.38 16.72
N ARG A 121 13.89 -14.06 15.85
CA ARG A 121 14.20 -13.54 14.51
C ARG A 121 12.95 -13.41 13.65
N ILE A 122 12.09 -14.43 13.64
CA ILE A 122 10.82 -14.41 12.89
C ILE A 122 9.92 -13.29 13.40
N GLN A 123 9.79 -13.11 14.72
CA GLN A 123 9.00 -12.02 15.29
C GLN A 123 9.51 -10.65 14.87
N LYS A 124 10.83 -10.47 14.83
CA LYS A 124 11.45 -9.22 14.38
C LYS A 124 11.17 -8.96 12.89
N ASP A 125 11.32 -9.97 12.04
CA ASP A 125 11.04 -9.85 10.60
C ASP A 125 9.54 -9.52 10.35
N VAL A 126 8.63 -10.13 11.11
CA VAL A 126 7.18 -9.85 11.05
C VAL A 126 6.86 -8.43 11.53
N GLU A 127 7.51 -7.95 12.59
CA GLU A 127 7.31 -6.60 13.10
C GLU A 127 7.84 -5.52 12.12
N GLU A 128 8.98 -5.79 11.48
CA GLU A 128 9.53 -4.94 10.41
C GLU A 128 8.60 -4.91 9.18
N GLU A 129 8.05 -6.06 8.76
CA GLU A 129 7.08 -6.11 7.66
C GLU A 129 5.79 -5.34 8.01
N ARG A 130 5.31 -5.45 9.25
CA ARG A 130 4.14 -4.69 9.73
C ARG A 130 4.38 -3.18 9.67
N LYS A 131 5.55 -2.70 10.11
CA LYS A 131 5.92 -1.28 10.03
C LYS A 131 5.99 -0.79 8.59
N GLN A 132 6.58 -1.57 7.68
CA GLN A 132 6.63 -1.22 6.26
C GLN A 132 5.24 -1.14 5.63
N ARG A 133 4.33 -2.06 5.98
CA ARG A 133 2.94 -2.02 5.52
C ARG A 133 2.20 -0.79 6.04
N GLU A 134 2.41 -0.44 7.31
CA GLU A 134 1.79 0.75 7.91
C GLU A 134 2.31 2.05 7.28
N GLU A 135 3.62 2.17 7.07
CA GLU A 135 4.20 3.32 6.36
C GLU A 135 3.69 3.44 4.92
N LEU A 136 3.60 2.32 4.20
CA LEU A 136 3.05 2.29 2.85
C LEU A 136 1.57 2.70 2.84
N GLN A 137 0.80 2.28 3.84
CA GLN A 137 -0.59 2.68 3.99
C GLN A 137 -0.72 4.18 4.26
N ARG A 138 0.11 4.74 5.16
CA ARG A 138 0.13 6.19 5.42
C ARG A 138 0.49 6.99 4.17
N GLN A 139 1.47 6.54 3.40
CA GLN A 139 1.81 7.19 2.12
C GLN A 139 0.65 7.17 1.14
N ARG A 140 -0.07 6.05 1.04
CA ARG A 140 -1.27 5.96 0.18
C ARG A 140 -2.38 6.89 0.67
N GLU A 141 -2.63 6.96 1.97
CA GLU A 141 -3.62 7.86 2.56
C GLU A 141 -3.26 9.34 2.33
N GLU A 142 -1.98 9.71 2.43
CA GLU A 142 -1.50 11.06 2.13
C GLU A 142 -1.63 11.40 0.64
N GLU A 143 -1.25 10.48 -0.27
CA GLU A 143 -1.46 10.65 -1.71
C GLU A 143 -2.94 10.78 -2.06
N GLU A 144 -3.80 9.99 -1.42
CA GLU A 144 -5.26 10.05 -1.63
C GLU A 144 -5.84 11.38 -1.14
N LYS A 145 -5.42 11.86 0.04
CA LYS A 145 -5.78 13.18 0.54
C LYS A 145 -5.36 14.29 -0.42
N GLN A 146 -4.14 14.25 -0.96
CA GLN A 146 -3.69 15.22 -1.96
C GLN A 146 -4.51 15.15 -3.26
N ARG A 147 -4.88 13.96 -3.73
CA ARG A 147 -5.77 13.80 -4.89
C ARG A 147 -7.16 14.38 -4.63
N ILE A 148 -7.73 14.11 -3.46
CA ILE A 148 -9.03 14.66 -3.05
C ILE A 148 -8.96 16.19 -2.95
N GLU A 149 -7.89 16.75 -2.37
CA GLU A 149 -7.69 18.19 -2.27
C GLU A 149 -7.54 18.86 -3.65
N MET A 150 -6.78 18.24 -4.57
CA MET A 150 -6.71 18.74 -5.95
C MET A 150 -8.06 18.72 -6.65
N VAL A 151 -8.85 17.65 -6.48
CA VAL A 151 -10.21 17.56 -7.06
C VAL A 151 -11.12 18.62 -6.44
N ARG A 152 -11.04 18.84 -5.13
CA ARG A 152 -11.79 19.91 -4.44
C ARG A 152 -11.42 21.28 -5.00
N LYS A 153 -10.13 21.56 -5.15
CA LYS A 153 -9.65 22.83 -5.71
C LYS A 153 -10.13 23.04 -7.14
N GLN A 154 -10.10 22.01 -7.99
CA GLN A 154 -10.66 22.07 -9.34
C GLN A 154 -12.18 22.33 -9.34
N ARG A 155 -12.92 21.72 -8.42
CA ARG A 155 -14.37 21.98 -8.26
C ARG A 155 -14.63 23.41 -7.81
N GLU A 156 -13.88 23.93 -6.85
CA GLU A 156 -13.99 25.33 -6.38
C GLU A 156 -13.64 26.33 -7.50
N GLU A 157 -12.59 26.09 -8.27
CA GLU A 157 -12.24 26.93 -9.42
C GLU A 157 -13.30 26.87 -10.53
N ALA A 158 -13.84 25.68 -10.82
CA ALA A 158 -14.93 25.52 -11.79
C ALA A 158 -16.21 26.22 -11.33
N GLN A 159 -16.51 26.17 -10.03
CA GLN A 159 -17.65 26.87 -9.44
C GLN A 159 -17.46 28.39 -9.51
N LYS A 160 -16.29 28.92 -9.15
CA LYS A 160 -15.97 30.35 -9.30
C LYS A 160 -16.12 30.84 -10.73
N LYS A 161 -15.66 30.07 -11.73
CA LYS A 161 -15.86 30.40 -13.14
C LYS A 161 -17.34 30.44 -13.54
N ARG A 162 -18.16 29.53 -13.01
CA ARG A 162 -19.61 29.55 -13.24
C ARG A 162 -20.27 30.78 -12.61
N GLU A 163 -19.90 31.11 -11.37
CA GLU A 163 -20.40 32.30 -10.66
C GLU A 163 -19.98 33.59 -11.38
N GLU A 164 -18.75 33.68 -11.87
CA GLU A 164 -18.27 34.83 -12.63
C GLU A 164 -19.02 34.99 -13.97
N ILE A 165 -19.23 33.91 -14.72
CA ILE A 165 -20.04 33.93 -15.95
C ILE A 165 -21.48 34.35 -15.63
N GLN A 166 -22.05 33.86 -14.53
CA GLN A 166 -23.40 34.24 -14.12
C GLN A 166 -23.47 35.73 -13.79
N LYS A 167 -22.49 36.26 -13.04
CA LYS A 167 -22.41 37.69 -12.72
C LYS A 167 -22.26 38.55 -13.97
N GLN A 168 -21.43 38.14 -14.93
CA GLN A 168 -21.30 38.84 -16.21
C GLN A 168 -22.62 38.86 -16.99
N ARG A 169 -23.37 37.76 -17.00
CA ARG A 169 -24.70 37.70 -17.62
C ARG A 169 -25.70 38.60 -16.91
N GLU A 170 -25.70 38.63 -15.59
CA GLU A 170 -26.57 39.51 -14.80
C GLU A 170 -26.26 40.99 -15.05
N ASP A 171 -24.97 41.35 -15.07
CA ASP A 171 -24.52 42.70 -15.38
C ASP A 171 -24.85 43.10 -16.83
N GLU A 172 -24.71 42.18 -17.79
CA GLU A 172 -25.10 42.42 -19.19
C GLU A 172 -26.61 42.62 -19.32
N ILE A 173 -27.42 41.78 -18.67
CA ILE A 173 -28.88 41.93 -18.63
C ILE A 173 -29.24 43.28 -18.02
N LYS A 174 -28.56 43.69 -16.94
CA LYS A 174 -28.80 44.99 -16.30
C LYS A 174 -28.45 46.15 -17.23
N ARG A 175 -27.33 46.07 -17.97
CA ARG A 175 -26.96 47.06 -18.99
C ARG A 175 -27.98 47.13 -20.13
N ARG A 176 -28.38 45.99 -20.69
CA ARG A 176 -29.41 45.94 -21.75
C ARG A 176 -30.75 46.48 -21.27
N LYS A 177 -31.15 46.19 -20.02
CA LYS A 177 -32.38 46.77 -19.44
C LYS A 177 -32.29 48.30 -19.34
N ALA A 178 -31.17 48.84 -18.86
CA ALA A 178 -30.95 50.28 -18.78
C ALA A 178 -30.92 50.94 -20.17
N GLU A 179 -30.33 50.27 -21.16
CA GLU A 179 -30.32 50.73 -22.55
C GLU A 179 -31.72 50.75 -23.17
N ILE A 180 -32.50 49.69 -22.99
CA ILE A 180 -33.91 49.63 -23.43
C ILE A 180 -34.75 50.71 -22.75
N GLU A 181 -34.51 50.98 -21.46
CA GLU A 181 -35.21 52.05 -20.74
C GLU A 181 -34.83 53.43 -21.28
N ALA A 182 -33.55 53.67 -21.56
CA ALA A 182 -33.08 54.91 -22.18
C ALA A 182 -33.62 55.08 -23.62
N GLU A 183 -33.70 54.01 -24.42
CA GLU A 183 -34.34 54.04 -25.74
C GLU A 183 -35.83 54.36 -25.63
N ARG A 184 -36.54 53.76 -24.67
CA ARG A 184 -37.95 54.09 -24.41
C ARG A 184 -38.15 55.55 -24.03
N GLN A 185 -37.26 56.11 -23.20
CA GLN A 185 -37.31 57.53 -22.84
C GLN A 185 -37.09 58.43 -24.06
N LYS A 186 -36.09 58.15 -24.89
CA LYS A 186 -35.85 58.89 -26.14
C LYS A 186 -37.02 58.80 -27.12
N LEU A 187 -37.66 57.63 -27.21
CA LEU A 187 -38.81 57.42 -28.08
C LEU A 187 -40.03 58.21 -27.58
N LYS A 188 -40.20 58.32 -26.26
CA LYS A 188 -41.20 59.18 -25.64
C LYS A 188 -40.91 60.66 -25.86
N GLU A 189 -39.66 61.10 -25.72
CA GLU A 189 -39.25 62.49 -26.01
C GLU A 189 -39.53 62.87 -27.48
N LEU A 190 -39.21 61.99 -28.42
CA LEU A 190 -39.52 62.18 -29.84
C LEU A 190 -41.03 62.24 -30.11
N GLN A 191 -41.84 61.45 -29.39
CA GLN A 191 -43.30 61.54 -29.50
C GLN A 191 -43.82 62.88 -28.96
N GLU A 192 -43.34 63.34 -27.80
CA GLU A 192 -43.70 64.64 -27.24
C GLU A 192 -43.26 65.80 -28.15
N GLU A 193 -42.07 65.72 -28.76
CA GLU A 193 -41.59 66.72 -29.71
C GLU A 193 -42.48 66.79 -30.96
N HIS A 194 -42.84 65.63 -31.52
CA HIS A 194 -43.75 65.57 -32.67
C HIS A 194 -45.17 66.09 -32.32
N GLU A 195 -45.67 65.83 -31.11
CA GLU A 195 -46.94 66.40 -30.63
C GLU A 195 -46.85 67.93 -30.49
N ARG A 196 -45.75 68.46 -29.94
CA ARG A 196 -45.52 69.90 -29.85
C ARG A 196 -45.41 70.54 -31.23
N GLU A 197 -44.70 69.92 -32.17
CA GLU A 197 -44.62 70.41 -33.54
C GLU A 197 -46.01 70.44 -34.20
N GLN A 198 -46.84 69.42 -33.97
CA GLN A 198 -48.22 69.42 -34.47
C GLN A 198 -49.07 70.52 -33.83
N GLU A 199 -48.94 70.75 -32.53
CA GLU A 199 -49.62 71.85 -31.85
C GLU A 199 -49.15 73.21 -32.35
N GLU A 200 -47.85 73.41 -32.55
CA GLU A 200 -47.32 74.64 -33.15
C GLU A 200 -47.85 74.85 -34.57
N VAL A 201 -47.91 73.80 -35.40
CA VAL A 201 -48.50 73.89 -36.75
C VAL A 201 -49.98 74.23 -36.68
N ARG A 202 -50.74 73.65 -35.74
CA ARG A 202 -52.15 74.01 -35.52
C ARG A 202 -52.30 75.45 -35.05
N GLN A 203 -51.48 75.90 -34.10
CA GLN A 203 -51.49 77.29 -33.63
C GLN A 203 -51.12 78.27 -34.74
N ARG A 204 -50.12 77.95 -35.58
CA ARG A 204 -49.76 78.76 -36.75
C ARG A 204 -50.90 78.82 -37.76
N ARG A 205 -51.59 77.71 -38.03
CA ARG A 205 -52.78 77.71 -38.89
C ARG A 205 -53.91 78.55 -38.32
N VAL A 206 -54.21 78.43 -37.03
CA VAL A 206 -55.25 79.24 -36.36
C VAL A 206 -54.88 80.73 -36.34
N ALA A 207 -53.60 81.06 -36.13
CA ALA A 207 -53.12 82.44 -36.18
C ALA A 207 -53.17 83.00 -37.60
N GLU A 208 -52.77 82.22 -38.60
CA GLU A 208 -52.86 82.58 -40.03
C GLU A 208 -54.31 82.74 -40.47
N GLU A 209 -55.21 81.87 -40.02
CA GLU A 209 -56.65 81.97 -40.29
C GLU A 209 -57.26 83.20 -39.61
N LYS A 210 -56.91 83.50 -38.35
CA LYS A 210 -57.31 84.73 -37.66
C LYS A 210 -56.73 85.98 -38.33
N GLU A 211 -55.51 85.94 -38.83
CA GLU A 211 -54.91 87.06 -39.55
C GLU A 211 -55.55 87.22 -40.93
N ALA A 212 -55.84 86.13 -41.63
CA ALA A 212 -56.59 86.13 -42.89
C ALA A 212 -58.02 86.65 -42.67
N GLN A 213 -58.67 86.26 -41.58
CA GLN A 213 -60.00 86.74 -41.20
C GLN A 213 -59.97 88.21 -40.82
N LYS A 214 -59.01 88.69 -40.02
CA LYS A 214 -58.81 90.13 -39.75
C LYS A 214 -58.47 90.93 -41.00
N ARG A 215 -57.71 90.36 -41.94
CA ARG A 215 -57.44 90.99 -43.24
C ARG A 215 -58.67 90.99 -44.14
N ALA A 216 -59.53 89.97 -44.05
CA ALA A 216 -60.80 89.92 -44.77
C ALA A 216 -61.84 90.86 -44.14
N GLU A 217 -61.85 91.01 -42.82
CA GLU A 217 -62.73 91.89 -42.05
C GLU A 217 -62.30 93.35 -42.21
N LYS A 218 -60.99 93.66 -42.16
CA LYS A 218 -60.46 94.98 -42.56
C LYS A 218 -60.71 95.31 -44.02
N LYS A 219 -60.67 94.31 -44.92
CA LYS A 219 -61.07 94.50 -46.31
C LYS A 219 -62.58 94.65 -46.47
N ALA A 220 -63.39 94.05 -45.60
CA ALA A 220 -64.84 94.26 -45.60
C ALA A 220 -65.21 95.65 -45.03
N GLU A 221 -64.45 96.16 -44.05
CA GLU A 221 -64.58 97.50 -43.47
C GLU A 221 -64.02 98.60 -44.41
N GLU A 222 -62.93 98.34 -45.17
CA GLU A 222 -62.46 99.23 -46.24
C GLU A 222 -63.39 99.21 -47.49
N VAL A 223 -64.12 98.13 -47.75
CA VAL A 223 -64.97 97.98 -48.94
C VAL A 223 -66.37 98.59 -48.75
N GLU A 224 -66.81 98.89 -47.53
CA GLU A 224 -67.99 99.73 -47.30
C GLU A 224 -67.67 101.24 -47.24
N GLY A 225 -66.39 101.61 -47.33
CA GLY A 225 -65.91 102.99 -47.16
C GLY A 225 -65.23 103.62 -48.35
N GLU A 226 -64.57 102.91 -49.28
CA GLU A 226 -63.91 103.57 -50.42
C GLU A 226 -63.52 102.60 -51.54
N PHE A 227 -64.46 102.35 -52.44
CA PHE A 227 -64.17 101.75 -53.75
C PHE A 227 -63.89 102.84 -54.80
N ALA A 228 -62.83 103.62 -54.64
CA ALA A 228 -62.26 104.40 -55.75
C ALA A 228 -60.80 104.82 -55.46
N ALA A 229 -59.89 104.35 -56.33
CA ALA A 229 -58.44 104.62 -56.36
C ALA A 229 -57.61 103.78 -55.37
N THR A 230 -56.81 102.79 -55.79
CA THR A 230 -55.62 103.05 -56.60
C THR A 230 -55.12 101.73 -57.20
N ARG A 231 -55.52 101.47 -58.45
CA ARG A 231 -55.18 100.28 -59.24
C ARG A 231 -53.88 100.47 -60.05
N ARG A 232 -52.82 101.06 -59.50
CA ARG A 232 -51.55 101.24 -60.28
C ARG A 232 -50.25 101.48 -59.49
N GLN A 233 -50.09 100.89 -58.30
CA GLN A 233 -48.77 100.77 -57.64
C GLN A 233 -48.40 99.34 -57.17
N ARG A 234 -49.23 98.31 -57.43
CA ARG A 234 -48.99 96.91 -56.99
C ARG A 234 -48.20 96.05 -57.99
N LYS A 235 -47.17 96.59 -58.64
CA LYS A 235 -46.27 95.79 -59.51
C LYS A 235 -44.82 95.80 -59.07
N GLY A 236 -44.35 96.83 -58.36
CA GLY A 236 -42.99 96.88 -57.80
C GLY A 236 -42.87 96.19 -56.43
N GLU A 237 -43.83 96.40 -55.52
CA GLU A 237 -43.81 95.80 -54.17
C GLU A 237 -43.95 94.27 -54.19
N LEU A 238 -44.67 93.73 -55.18
CA LEU A 238 -44.79 92.29 -55.42
C LEU A 238 -43.47 91.68 -55.88
N GLU A 239 -42.67 92.43 -56.65
CA GLU A 239 -41.36 91.98 -57.13
C GLU A 239 -40.29 92.03 -56.02
N GLU A 240 -40.35 93.02 -55.12
CA GLU A 240 -39.48 93.07 -53.94
C GLU A 240 -39.83 92.00 -52.89
N LEU A 241 -41.12 91.74 -52.64
CA LEU A 241 -41.56 90.62 -51.79
C LEU A 241 -41.19 89.27 -52.39
N GLN A 242 -41.25 89.11 -53.71
CA GLN A 242 -40.84 87.89 -54.39
C GLN A 242 -39.32 87.69 -54.31
N ARG A 243 -38.52 88.76 -54.47
CA ARG A 243 -37.06 88.71 -54.25
C ARG A 243 -36.67 88.43 -52.79
N GLN A 244 -37.45 88.89 -51.81
CA GLN A 244 -37.23 88.55 -50.40
C GLN A 244 -37.56 87.07 -50.12
N ARG A 245 -38.67 86.56 -50.65
CA ARG A 245 -39.02 85.13 -50.53
C ARG A 245 -38.00 84.23 -51.21
N GLU A 246 -37.51 84.58 -52.40
CA GLU A 246 -36.45 83.82 -53.06
C GLU A 246 -35.14 83.83 -52.27
N LYS A 247 -34.81 84.94 -51.59
CA LYS A 247 -33.62 85.01 -50.72
C LYS A 247 -33.78 84.16 -49.46
N GLU A 248 -34.94 84.20 -48.80
CA GLU A 248 -35.23 83.33 -47.65
C GLU A 248 -35.30 81.84 -48.03
N GLU A 249 -35.88 81.52 -49.19
CA GLU A 249 -35.95 80.15 -49.69
C GLU A 249 -34.55 79.61 -50.03
N LYS A 250 -33.70 80.43 -50.65
CA LYS A 250 -32.28 80.09 -50.85
C LYS A 250 -31.54 79.86 -49.54
N GLN A 251 -31.76 80.67 -48.51
CA GLN A 251 -31.16 80.48 -47.20
C GLN A 251 -31.66 79.21 -46.50
N ARG A 252 -32.95 78.89 -46.61
CA ARG A 252 -33.51 77.63 -46.06
C ARG A 252 -32.95 76.41 -46.78
N ILE A 253 -32.86 76.45 -48.10
CA ILE A 253 -32.26 75.39 -48.92
C ILE A 253 -30.79 75.20 -48.57
N GLU A 254 -30.04 76.30 -48.36
CA GLU A 254 -28.63 76.25 -47.95
C GLU A 254 -28.44 75.67 -46.55
N MET A 255 -29.28 76.03 -45.58
CA MET A 255 -29.26 75.44 -44.24
C MET A 255 -29.58 73.93 -44.27
N VAL A 256 -30.58 73.50 -45.03
CA VAL A 256 -30.93 72.08 -45.20
C VAL A 256 -29.78 71.32 -45.86
N ARG A 257 -29.12 71.92 -46.87
CA ARG A 257 -27.93 71.34 -47.50
C ARG A 257 -26.79 71.18 -46.49
N LYS A 258 -26.54 72.18 -45.65
CA LYS A 258 -25.50 72.16 -44.62
C LYS A 258 -25.78 71.10 -43.55
N GLN A 259 -27.04 70.97 -43.11
CA GLN A 259 -27.46 69.91 -42.18
C GLN A 259 -27.30 68.51 -42.78
N ARG A 260 -27.64 68.32 -44.05
CA ARG A 260 -27.43 67.04 -44.76
C ARG A 260 -25.95 66.71 -44.89
N GLU A 261 -25.11 67.69 -45.19
CA GLU A 261 -23.66 67.51 -45.30
C GLU A 261 -23.03 67.17 -43.94
N GLU A 262 -23.46 67.81 -42.85
CA GLU A 262 -23.03 67.47 -41.48
C GLU A 262 -23.50 66.07 -41.05
N ALA A 263 -24.73 65.68 -41.38
CA ALA A 263 -25.24 64.34 -41.11
C ALA A 263 -24.45 63.26 -41.87
N GLN A 264 -24.09 63.53 -43.14
CA GLN A 264 -23.23 62.64 -43.92
C GLN A 264 -21.83 62.53 -43.31
N ARG A 265 -21.20 63.66 -42.93
CA ARG A 265 -19.89 63.65 -42.26
C ARG A 265 -19.91 62.91 -40.92
N LYS A 266 -20.99 63.02 -40.14
CA LYS A 266 -21.17 62.25 -38.89
C LYS A 266 -21.26 60.75 -39.17
N LYS A 267 -22.01 60.36 -40.22
CA LYS A 267 -22.16 58.95 -40.63
C LYS A 267 -20.84 58.35 -41.14
N GLU A 268 -20.06 59.11 -41.90
CA GLU A 268 -18.72 58.68 -42.34
C GLU A 268 -17.75 58.52 -41.18
N LYS A 269 -17.72 59.47 -40.23
CA LYS A 269 -16.90 59.36 -39.02
C LYS A 269 -17.27 58.15 -38.15
N LEU A 270 -18.56 57.79 -38.09
CA LEU A 270 -19.01 56.60 -37.37
C LEU A 270 -18.48 55.33 -38.05
N LYS A 271 -18.65 55.21 -39.38
CA LYS A 271 -18.10 54.09 -40.15
C LYS A 271 -16.59 53.95 -40.02
N GLU A 272 -15.86 55.06 -39.99
CA GLU A 272 -14.41 55.06 -39.81
C GLU A 272 -14.01 54.54 -38.42
N ARG A 273 -14.76 54.90 -37.37
CA ARG A 273 -14.55 54.39 -36.01
C ARG A 273 -14.86 52.90 -35.93
N ASP A 274 -16.00 52.46 -36.45
CA ASP A 274 -16.39 51.05 -36.46
C ASP A 274 -15.37 50.19 -37.22
N SER A 275 -14.81 50.72 -38.33
CA SER A 275 -13.76 50.03 -39.08
C SER A 275 -12.45 49.91 -38.29
N LYS A 276 -12.04 50.95 -37.57
CA LYS A 276 -10.83 50.93 -36.74
C LYS A 276 -10.98 49.98 -35.56
N GLU A 277 -12.13 50.00 -34.89
CA GLU A 277 -12.43 49.10 -33.78
C GLU A 277 -12.49 47.64 -34.24
N ALA A 278 -13.06 47.36 -35.42
CA ALA A 278 -13.06 46.03 -36.02
C ALA A 278 -11.65 45.52 -36.37
N GLU A 279 -10.74 46.38 -36.81
CA GLU A 279 -9.34 46.01 -37.04
C GLU A 279 -8.58 45.76 -35.74
N GLU A 280 -8.82 46.56 -34.70
CA GLU A 280 -8.21 46.40 -33.39
C GLU A 280 -8.64 45.08 -32.73
N ILE A 281 -9.93 44.74 -32.79
CA ILE A 281 -10.45 43.44 -32.32
C ILE A 281 -9.82 42.27 -33.09
N LYS A 282 -9.63 42.39 -34.42
CA LYS A 282 -8.95 41.36 -35.21
C LYS A 282 -7.49 41.19 -34.79
N ARG A 283 -6.81 42.28 -34.47
CA ARG A 283 -5.41 42.26 -34.00
C ARG A 283 -5.32 41.60 -32.63
N GLN A 284 -6.16 41.99 -31.68
CA GLN A 284 -6.21 41.40 -30.34
C GLN A 284 -6.48 39.89 -30.41
N ARG A 285 -7.45 39.44 -31.22
CA ARG A 285 -7.71 38.00 -31.41
C ARG A 285 -6.51 37.24 -32.00
N LYS A 286 -5.74 37.85 -32.90
CA LYS A 286 -4.52 37.24 -33.44
C LYS A 286 -3.42 37.16 -32.39
N GLU A 287 -3.26 38.20 -31.58
CA GLU A 287 -2.29 38.22 -30.48
C GLU A 287 -2.65 37.19 -29.39
N GLU A 288 -3.92 37.11 -28.99
CA GLU A 288 -4.42 36.08 -28.07
C GLU A 288 -4.21 34.65 -28.60
N GLN A 289 -4.49 34.41 -29.89
CA GLN A 289 -4.24 33.09 -30.50
C GLN A 289 -2.74 32.75 -30.52
N ALA A 290 -1.88 33.73 -30.78
CA ALA A 290 -0.43 33.53 -30.77
C ALA A 290 0.10 33.25 -29.36
N GLU A 291 -0.42 33.93 -28.33
CA GLU A 291 -0.09 33.63 -26.93
C GLU A 291 -0.56 32.23 -26.52
N LEU A 292 -1.77 31.84 -26.93
CA LEU A 292 -2.32 30.51 -26.64
C LEU A 292 -1.49 29.40 -27.29
N GLN A 293 -1.00 29.62 -28.51
CA GLN A 293 -0.08 28.70 -29.18
C GLN A 293 1.26 28.60 -28.45
N LYS A 294 1.88 29.74 -28.09
CA LYS A 294 3.12 29.75 -27.30
C LYS A 294 2.95 29.04 -25.95
N TRP A 295 1.80 29.18 -25.30
CA TRP A 295 1.51 28.49 -24.05
C TRP A 295 1.44 26.97 -24.24
N ARG A 296 0.75 26.49 -25.28
CA ARG A 296 0.71 25.07 -25.64
C ARG A 296 2.09 24.50 -25.98
N GLU A 297 2.92 25.24 -26.69
CA GLU A 297 4.29 24.83 -27.01
C GLU A 297 5.13 24.68 -25.74
N LYS A 298 5.05 25.64 -24.82
CA LYS A 298 5.73 25.57 -23.51
C LYS A 298 5.25 24.38 -22.67
N GLU A 299 3.95 24.09 -22.69
CA GLU A 299 3.39 22.94 -21.98
C GLU A 299 3.91 21.62 -22.57
N GLN A 300 3.94 21.49 -23.90
CA GLN A 300 4.51 20.31 -24.56
C GLN A 300 6.01 20.17 -24.30
N GLU A 301 6.76 21.26 -24.29
CA GLU A 301 8.20 21.25 -23.98
C GLU A 301 8.44 20.80 -22.52
N ALA A 302 7.63 21.27 -21.57
CA ALA A 302 7.68 20.84 -20.17
C ALA A 302 7.36 19.34 -20.04
N GLN A 303 6.37 18.82 -20.79
CA GLN A 303 6.07 17.39 -20.82
C GLN A 303 7.24 16.58 -21.40
N ARG A 304 7.87 17.05 -22.49
CA ARG A 304 9.05 16.39 -23.09
C ARG A 304 10.22 16.34 -22.09
N LYS A 305 10.50 17.45 -21.41
CA LYS A 305 11.53 17.53 -20.35
C LYS A 305 11.26 16.55 -19.22
N LYS A 306 10.01 16.44 -18.76
CA LYS A 306 9.60 15.49 -17.72
C LYS A 306 9.79 14.03 -18.14
N ILE A 307 9.45 13.68 -19.39
CA ILE A 307 9.67 12.34 -19.94
C ILE A 307 11.16 12.02 -20.05
N GLU A 308 11.97 12.97 -20.48
CA GLU A 308 13.43 12.82 -20.56
C GLU A 308 14.08 12.64 -19.18
N GLU A 309 13.62 13.39 -18.19
CA GLU A 309 14.06 13.24 -16.80
C GLU A 309 13.74 11.84 -16.24
N LEU A 310 12.52 11.32 -16.50
CA LEU A 310 12.14 9.96 -16.11
C LEU A 310 13.00 8.89 -16.82
N ARG A 311 13.28 9.08 -18.12
CA ARG A 311 14.18 8.18 -18.86
C ARG A 311 15.60 8.16 -18.30
N THR A 312 16.14 9.31 -17.92
CA THR A 312 17.49 9.38 -17.35
C THR A 312 17.57 8.82 -15.93
N LYS A 313 16.53 9.03 -15.11
CA LYS A 313 16.40 8.37 -13.79
C LYS A 313 16.35 6.84 -13.92
N GLY A 314 15.48 6.31 -14.79
CA GLY A 314 15.39 4.86 -15.03
C GLY A 314 16.71 4.23 -15.52
N LYS A 315 17.49 4.93 -16.36
CA LYS A 315 18.83 4.47 -16.78
C LYS A 315 19.83 4.44 -15.62
N LYS A 316 19.80 5.42 -14.72
CA LYS A 316 20.69 5.46 -13.55
C LYS A 316 20.36 4.35 -12.56
N ASP A 317 19.08 4.08 -12.36
CA ASP A 317 18.62 3.02 -11.45
C ASP A 317 18.94 1.64 -12.01
N SER A 318 18.77 1.42 -13.33
CA SER A 318 19.21 0.20 -14.00
C SER A 318 20.72 -0.05 -13.88
N LYS A 319 21.54 1.02 -14.01
CA LYS A 319 23.00 0.90 -13.85
C LYS A 319 23.39 0.56 -12.41
N LYS A 320 22.71 1.13 -11.41
CA LYS A 320 22.91 0.78 -9.99
C LYS A 320 22.52 -0.67 -9.71
N GLU A 321 21.41 -1.12 -10.27
CA GLU A 321 20.92 -2.50 -10.12
C GLU A 321 21.88 -3.52 -10.74
N GLN A 322 22.44 -3.23 -11.93
CA GLN A 322 23.47 -4.06 -12.56
C GLN A 322 24.71 -4.19 -11.67
N ILE A 323 25.22 -3.08 -11.12
CA ILE A 323 26.37 -3.09 -10.20
C ILE A 323 26.05 -3.90 -8.95
N LEU A 324 24.84 -3.79 -8.40
CA LEU A 324 24.44 -4.54 -7.22
C LEU A 324 24.37 -6.05 -7.51
N LYS A 325 23.85 -6.43 -8.68
CA LYS A 325 23.77 -7.82 -9.13
C LYS A 325 25.15 -8.44 -9.36
N GLU A 326 26.08 -7.67 -9.91
CA GLU A 326 27.47 -8.08 -10.09
C GLU A 326 28.17 -8.30 -8.74
N LYS A 327 28.03 -7.35 -7.79
CA LYS A 327 28.57 -7.51 -6.42
C LYS A 327 28.00 -8.73 -5.69
N ARG A 328 26.72 -9.06 -5.90
CA ARG A 328 26.12 -10.27 -5.32
C ARG A 328 26.70 -11.55 -5.94
N ARG A 329 26.97 -11.55 -7.25
CA ARG A 329 27.59 -12.69 -7.94
C ARG A 329 29.03 -12.90 -7.48
N THR A 330 29.82 -11.83 -7.36
CA THR A 330 31.20 -11.95 -6.88
C THR A 330 31.26 -12.42 -5.43
N ALA A 331 30.40 -11.88 -4.55
CA ALA A 331 30.30 -12.35 -3.17
C ALA A 331 29.83 -13.81 -3.05
N ALA A 332 28.93 -14.26 -3.93
CA ALA A 332 28.49 -15.66 -3.97
C ALA A 332 29.63 -16.59 -4.42
N ALA A 333 30.38 -16.22 -5.47
CA ALA A 333 31.52 -16.98 -5.94
C ALA A 333 32.66 -17.07 -4.89
N GLU A 334 32.87 -16.00 -4.13
CA GLU A 334 33.84 -16.01 -3.03
C GLU A 334 33.42 -16.94 -1.89
N ARG A 335 32.13 -16.95 -1.53
CA ARG A 335 31.57 -17.88 -0.55
C ARG A 335 31.71 -19.34 -0.98
N GLU A 336 31.44 -19.62 -2.25
CA GLU A 336 31.59 -20.97 -2.82
C GLU A 336 33.04 -21.46 -2.74
N ARG A 337 34.02 -20.60 -3.10
CA ARG A 337 35.45 -20.91 -2.95
C ARG A 337 35.85 -21.21 -1.50
N LEU A 338 35.35 -20.43 -0.55
CA LEU A 338 35.61 -20.65 0.88
C LEU A 338 34.96 -21.94 1.39
N GLU A 339 33.77 -22.28 0.90
CA GLU A 339 33.11 -23.55 1.24
C GLU A 339 33.87 -24.75 0.65
N GLU A 340 34.35 -24.65 -0.58
CA GLU A 340 35.16 -25.69 -1.22
C GLU A 340 36.49 -25.92 -0.48
N GLN A 341 37.16 -24.84 -0.05
CA GLN A 341 38.36 -24.93 0.79
C GLN A 341 38.08 -25.64 2.12
N ARG A 342 36.96 -25.32 2.79
CA ARG A 342 36.56 -26.00 4.02
C ARG A 342 36.24 -27.48 3.79
N ARG A 343 35.66 -27.85 2.65
CA ARG A 343 35.42 -29.26 2.31
C ARG A 343 36.73 -30.01 2.12
N LYS A 344 37.70 -29.42 1.41
CA LYS A 344 39.04 -30.02 1.22
C LYS A 344 39.76 -30.23 2.56
N GLN A 345 39.73 -29.22 3.44
CA GLN A 345 40.31 -29.35 4.79
C GLN A 345 39.67 -30.49 5.59
N LYS A 346 38.34 -30.61 5.56
CA LYS A 346 37.64 -31.72 6.24
C LYS A 346 37.99 -33.08 5.66
N GLU A 347 38.10 -33.18 4.34
CA GLU A 347 38.49 -34.43 3.68
C GLU A 347 39.93 -34.84 4.01
N GLU A 348 40.85 -33.87 4.10
CA GLU A 348 42.23 -34.08 4.53
C GLU A 348 42.31 -34.52 6.01
N GLU A 349 41.55 -33.87 6.90
CA GLU A 349 41.44 -34.25 8.32
C GLU A 349 40.87 -35.68 8.47
N GLU A 350 39.85 -36.03 7.68
CA GLU A 350 39.24 -37.36 7.68
C GLU A 350 40.23 -38.44 7.21
N LYS A 351 40.98 -38.17 6.13
CA LYS A 351 42.06 -39.05 5.64
C LYS A 351 43.16 -39.24 6.69
N GLU A 352 43.53 -38.18 7.42
CA GLU A 352 44.52 -38.28 8.49
C GLU A 352 44.02 -39.12 9.67
N LEU A 353 42.75 -38.93 10.07
CA LEU A 353 42.11 -39.73 11.11
C LEU A 353 42.01 -41.20 10.70
N GLU A 354 41.67 -41.49 9.45
CA GLU A 354 41.61 -42.85 8.92
C GLU A 354 43.00 -43.50 8.90
N ALA A 355 44.04 -42.77 8.49
CA ALA A 355 45.42 -43.25 8.54
C ALA A 355 45.87 -43.54 9.99
N LYS A 356 45.54 -42.67 10.95
CA LYS A 356 45.78 -42.91 12.38
C LYS A 356 45.04 -44.15 12.87
N ARG A 357 43.76 -44.30 12.50
CA ARG A 357 42.96 -45.49 12.84
C ARG A 357 43.59 -46.76 12.28
N LYS A 358 44.04 -46.75 11.02
CA LYS A 358 44.73 -47.88 10.39
C LYS A 358 46.01 -48.26 11.13
N ARG A 359 46.83 -47.29 11.53
CA ARG A 359 48.04 -47.54 12.34
C ARG A 359 47.72 -48.16 13.71
N VAL A 360 46.67 -47.67 14.38
CA VAL A 360 46.23 -48.24 15.66
C VAL A 360 45.78 -49.70 15.46
N MET A 361 45.02 -49.99 14.40
CA MET A 361 44.62 -51.36 14.08
C MET A 361 45.83 -52.27 13.79
N GLU A 362 46.80 -51.79 13.01
CA GLU A 362 48.04 -52.54 12.72
C GLU A 362 48.88 -52.79 13.98
N GLN A 363 48.91 -51.83 14.93
CA GLN A 363 49.57 -52.03 16.23
C GLN A 363 48.82 -53.04 17.09
N LEU A 364 47.48 -53.04 17.07
CA LEU A 364 46.69 -54.05 17.77
C LEU A 364 46.93 -55.44 17.17
N GLU A 365 46.97 -55.56 15.85
CA GLU A 365 47.27 -56.81 15.15
C GLU A 365 48.68 -57.34 15.47
N LYS A 366 49.68 -56.47 15.62
CA LYS A 366 51.04 -56.86 16.04
C LYS A 366 51.15 -57.21 17.53
N ASN A 367 50.29 -56.65 18.38
CA ASN A 367 50.34 -56.87 19.83
C ASN A 367 49.49 -58.07 20.27
N TYR A 368 48.52 -58.49 19.47
CA TYR A 368 47.84 -59.77 19.64
C TYR A 368 48.55 -60.79 18.76
N ASP A 369 49.44 -61.58 19.35
CA ASP A 369 49.79 -62.89 18.78
C ASP A 369 48.47 -63.66 18.64
N ILE A 370 47.96 -63.72 17.41
CA ILE A 370 46.87 -64.62 17.07
C ILE A 370 47.45 -66.01 17.33
N VAL A 371 47.07 -66.63 18.45
CA VAL A 371 47.34 -68.05 18.68
C VAL A 371 46.75 -68.77 17.48
N ASP A 372 47.63 -69.30 16.63
CA ASP A 372 47.23 -70.00 15.42
C ASP A 372 46.36 -71.19 15.86
N GLU A 373 45.05 -71.10 15.65
CA GLU A 373 44.08 -72.06 16.21
C GLU A 373 44.43 -73.49 15.78
N GLU A 374 45.03 -73.65 14.59
CA GLU A 374 45.55 -74.92 14.10
C GLU A 374 46.72 -75.48 14.92
N GLU A 375 47.59 -74.62 15.44
CA GLU A 375 48.74 -75.04 16.24
C GLU A 375 48.30 -75.45 17.66
N TYR A 376 47.32 -74.72 18.21
CA TYR A 376 46.64 -75.09 19.45
C TYR A 376 45.89 -76.43 19.33
N GLU A 377 45.19 -76.65 18.21
CA GLU A 377 44.50 -77.91 17.94
C GLU A 377 45.48 -79.08 17.76
N ARG A 378 46.59 -78.87 17.04
CA ARG A 378 47.65 -79.88 16.90
C ARG A 378 48.29 -80.27 18.23
N GLU A 379 48.53 -79.31 19.11
CA GLU A 379 49.11 -79.57 20.43
C GLU A 379 48.12 -80.30 21.35
N ARG A 380 46.82 -79.95 21.26
CA ARG A 380 45.73 -80.65 21.96
C ARG A 380 45.55 -82.09 21.47
N GLU A 381 45.71 -82.35 20.17
CA GLU A 381 45.59 -83.70 19.60
C GLU A 381 46.76 -84.59 19.99
N LYS A 382 48.00 -84.06 19.99
CA LYS A 382 49.17 -84.77 20.55
C LYS A 382 48.98 -85.12 22.02
N ALA A 383 48.43 -84.21 22.83
CA ALA A 383 48.13 -84.48 24.23
C ALA A 383 47.07 -85.58 24.43
N ARG A 384 46.12 -85.73 23.50
CA ARG A 384 45.15 -86.84 23.50
C ARG A 384 45.81 -88.16 23.12
N GLN A 385 46.63 -88.18 22.07
CA GLN A 385 47.35 -89.38 21.65
C GLN A 385 48.27 -89.90 22.77
N MET A 386 48.99 -89.00 23.46
CA MET A 386 49.81 -89.36 24.62
C MET A 386 48.98 -89.96 25.77
N ARG A 387 47.75 -89.48 25.99
CA ARG A 387 46.85 -90.07 26.99
C ARG A 387 46.32 -91.42 26.56
N GLU A 388 45.93 -91.58 25.31
CA GLU A 388 45.51 -92.88 24.77
C GLU A 388 46.65 -93.90 24.79
N GLU A 389 47.88 -93.49 24.53
CA GLU A 389 49.06 -94.36 24.66
C GLU A 389 49.35 -94.72 26.11
N GLN A 390 49.18 -93.78 27.05
CA GLN A 390 49.27 -94.08 28.48
C GLN A 390 48.14 -95.00 28.95
N GLU A 391 46.91 -94.82 28.45
CA GLU A 391 45.76 -95.68 28.73
C GLU A 391 45.94 -97.07 28.13
N LYS A 392 46.48 -97.19 26.91
CA LYS A 392 46.86 -98.46 26.30
C LYS A 392 48.00 -99.14 27.07
N ALA A 393 49.04 -98.40 27.43
CA ALA A 393 50.15 -98.92 28.21
C ALA A 393 49.71 -99.40 29.60
N THR A 394 48.78 -98.67 30.24
CA THR A 394 48.19 -99.08 31.53
C THR A 394 47.22 -100.24 31.37
N ALA A 395 46.42 -100.32 30.30
CA ALA A 395 45.55 -101.46 30.00
C ALA A 395 46.36 -102.75 29.76
N VAL A 396 47.48 -102.66 29.04
CA VAL A 396 48.44 -103.76 28.86
C VAL A 396 49.08 -104.15 30.20
N ALA A 397 49.49 -103.18 31.01
CA ALA A 397 50.07 -103.44 32.34
C ALA A 397 49.07 -104.07 33.33
N LEU A 398 47.77 -103.80 33.16
CA LEU A 398 46.68 -104.37 33.97
C LEU A 398 46.10 -105.68 33.39
N GLY A 399 46.60 -106.16 32.25
CA GLY A 399 46.17 -107.41 31.62
C GLY A 399 44.74 -107.40 31.09
N LEU A 400 44.22 -106.22 30.73
CA LEU A 400 42.84 -106.00 30.26
C LEU A 400 42.73 -105.91 28.72
N ALA A 401 43.80 -106.20 27.98
CA ALA A 401 43.88 -106.12 26.52
C ALA A 401 44.23 -107.47 25.89
#